data_AF-A0A368U1E4-F1
#
_entry.id   AF-A0A368U1E4-F1
#
_cell.length_a   1.000
_cell.length_b   1.000
_cell.length_c   1.000
_cell.angle_alpha   90.00
_cell.angle_beta   90.00
_cell.angle_gamma   90.00
#
_symmetry.space_group_name_H-M   'P 1'
#
loop_
_entity.id
_entity.type
_entity.pdbx_description
1 polymer ?
#
loop_
_entity_poly.entity_id
_entity_poly.type
_entity_poly.pdbx_seq_one_letter_code
_entity_poly.pdbx_strand_id
1 'polypeptide(L)'
;MIDAAIALLEMTPPSWQEDAATRRELARLRDDVHRYRVAEGYDADEARRVGAYVTDRVDRITRFLNGERCSGHKSRYPSFRPQGGM
;
A
#
# COMPACT_ATOMS: atom_id res chain seq x y z
N MET A 1 12.32 2.43 -0.49
CA MET A 1 10.95 1.84 -0.51
C MET A 1 10.14 2.32 0.69
N ILE A 2 10.70 2.27 1.91
CA ILE A 2 10.11 2.87 3.12
C ILE A 2 10.16 4.41 3.11
N ASP A 3 11.21 5.00 2.52
CA ASP A 3 11.38 6.46 2.46
C ASP A 3 10.21 7.17 1.76
N ALA A 4 9.64 6.54 0.72
CA ALA A 4 8.47 7.07 0.04
C ALA A 4 7.22 7.06 0.95
N ALA A 5 7.07 6.04 1.80
CA ALA A 5 6.00 6.00 2.79
C ALA A 5 6.19 7.07 3.87
N ILE A 6 7.42 7.27 4.35
CA ILE A 6 7.75 8.31 5.32
C ILE A 6 7.48 9.70 4.73
N ALA A 7 7.97 9.97 3.52
CA ALA A 7 7.73 11.23 2.82
C ALA A 7 6.22 11.49 2.64
N LEU A 8 5.44 10.47 2.28
CA LEU A 8 3.98 10.59 2.12
C LEU A 8 3.26 10.89 3.45
N LEU A 9 3.79 10.41 4.58
CA LEU A 9 3.28 10.70 5.92
C LEU A 9 3.69 12.08 6.45
N GLU A 10 4.81 12.61 5.95
CA GLU A 10 5.36 13.92 6.31
C GLU A 10 4.86 15.06 5.40
N MET A 11 4.25 14.74 4.25
CA MET A 11 3.62 15.73 3.38
C MET A 11 2.57 16.55 4.14
N THR A 12 2.66 17.88 4.02
CA THR A 12 1.71 18.84 4.61
C THR A 12 0.28 18.48 4.19
N PRO A 13 -0.70 18.45 5.12
CA PRO A 13 -2.08 18.06 4.81
C PRO A 13 -2.67 18.91 3.70
N PRO A 14 -2.91 18.33 2.53
CA PRO A 14 -3.74 18.97 1.52
C PRO A 14 -5.20 18.61 1.78
N SER A 15 -6.14 19.28 1.10
CA SER A 15 -7.59 19.15 1.32
C SER A 15 -8.13 17.71 1.22
N TRP A 16 -7.42 16.79 0.56
CA TRP A 16 -7.79 15.38 0.50
C TRP A 16 -7.62 14.62 1.83
N GLN A 17 -6.88 15.15 2.82
CA GLN A 17 -6.85 14.57 4.17
C GLN A 17 -8.18 14.73 4.91
N GLU A 18 -9.10 15.56 4.42
CA GLU A 18 -10.45 15.62 4.98
C GLU A 18 -11.31 14.41 4.56
N ASP A 19 -10.92 13.70 3.50
CA ASP A 19 -11.58 12.48 3.06
C ASP A 19 -11.34 11.32 4.05
N ALA A 20 -12.44 10.71 4.52
CA ALA A 20 -12.40 9.67 5.53
C ALA A 20 -11.70 8.38 5.05
N ALA A 21 -11.79 8.06 3.74
CA ALA A 21 -11.11 6.90 3.18
C ALA A 21 -9.60 7.12 3.14
N THR A 22 -9.17 8.32 2.76
CA THR A 22 -7.76 8.70 2.70
C THR A 22 -7.11 8.71 4.08
N ARG A 23 -7.81 9.22 5.11
CA ARG A 23 -7.34 9.14 6.51
C ARG A 23 -7.15 7.71 7.00
N ARG A 24 -8.07 6.80 6.64
CA ARG A 24 -7.96 5.38 7.01
C ARG A 24 -6.76 4.72 6.35
N GLU A 25 -6.51 5.01 5.08
CA GLU A 25 -5.34 4.46 4.37
C GLU A 25 -4.02 5.02 4.89
N LEU A 26 -3.94 6.31 5.24
CA LEU A 26 -2.77 6.88 5.91
C LEU A 26 -2.52 6.28 7.30
N ALA A 27 -3.58 6.05 8.09
CA ALA A 27 -3.46 5.41 9.39
C ALA A 27 -2.92 3.98 9.27
N ARG A 28 -3.40 3.22 8.27
CA ARG A 28 -2.89 1.88 7.96
C ARG A 28 -1.44 1.92 7.47
N LEU A 29 -1.07 2.90 6.65
CA LEU A 29 0.31 3.09 6.20
C LEU A 29 1.26 3.34 7.39
N ARG A 30 0.84 4.13 8.40
CA ARG A 30 1.61 4.33 9.63
C ARG A 30 1.84 3.02 10.38
N ASP A 31 0.81 2.18 10.51
CA ASP A 31 0.91 0.88 11.17
C ASP A 31 1.86 -0.07 10.41
N ASP A 32 1.75 -0.12 9.09
CA ASP A 32 2.60 -0.95 8.24
C ASP A 32 4.08 -0.51 8.29
N VAL A 33 4.36 0.81 8.32
CA VAL A 33 5.72 1.34 8.51
C VAL A 33 6.27 1.02 9.90
N HIS A 34 5.43 1.09 10.94
CA HIS A 34 5.83 0.69 12.29
C HIS A 34 6.19 -0.79 12.33
N ARG A 35 5.35 -1.67 11.77
CA ARG A 35 5.63 -3.11 11.66
C ARG A 35 6.91 -3.41 10.89
N TYR A 36 7.17 -2.68 9.81
CA TYR A 36 8.43 -2.82 9.07
C TYR A 36 9.63 -2.51 9.96
N ARG A 37 9.62 -1.38 10.69
CA ARG A 37 10.73 -0.98 11.56
C ARG A 37 10.97 -1.98 12.69
N VAL A 38 9.89 -2.56 13.20
CA VAL A 38 9.96 -3.62 14.21
C VAL A 38 10.58 -4.88 13.57
N ALA A 39 10.07 -5.34 12.43
CA ALA A 39 10.58 -6.52 11.70
C ALA A 39 12.04 -6.39 11.27
N GLU A 40 12.46 -5.22 10.79
CA GLU A 40 13.84 -4.94 10.36
C GLU A 40 14.87 -5.24 11.47
N GLY A 41 14.48 -5.12 12.74
CA GLY A 41 15.35 -5.38 13.88
C GLY A 41 15.52 -6.85 14.29
N TYR A 42 14.66 -7.77 13.81
CA TYR A 42 14.70 -9.18 14.26
C TYR A 42 14.50 -10.24 13.17
N ASP A 43 13.84 -9.92 12.05
CA ASP A 43 13.54 -10.86 10.96
C ASP A 43 13.54 -10.17 9.60
N ALA A 44 14.58 -10.44 8.81
CA ALA A 44 14.79 -9.84 7.51
C ALA A 44 13.77 -10.30 6.44
N ASP A 45 13.23 -11.53 6.55
CA ASP A 45 12.24 -12.05 5.62
C ASP A 45 10.85 -11.48 5.89
N GLU A 46 10.52 -11.26 7.16
CA GLU A 46 9.33 -10.52 7.57
C GLU A 46 9.44 -9.05 7.17
N ALA A 47 10.60 -8.41 7.39
CA ALA A 47 10.84 -7.03 6.95
C ALA A 47 10.66 -6.88 5.44
N ARG A 48 11.13 -7.85 4.64
CA ARG A 48 10.95 -7.86 3.19
C ARG A 48 9.48 -7.96 2.79
N ARG A 49 8.71 -8.83 3.45
CA ARG A 49 7.26 -8.99 3.21
C ARG A 49 6.50 -7.73 3.57
N VAL A 50 6.71 -7.18 4.75
CA VAL A 50 6.06 -5.93 5.19
C VAL A 50 6.47 -4.76 4.30
N GLY A 51 7.73 -4.67 3.89
CA GLY A 51 8.22 -3.64 2.96
C GLY A 51 7.51 -3.68 1.59
N ALA A 52 7.18 -4.87 1.08
CA ALA A 52 6.39 -5.01 -0.14
C ALA A 52 4.95 -4.50 0.04
N TYR A 53 4.32 -4.79 1.19
CA TYR A 53 2.98 -4.26 1.51
C TYR A 53 2.95 -2.73 1.65
N VAL A 54 3.95 -2.16 2.33
CA VAL A 54 4.11 -0.70 2.45
C VAL A 54 4.23 -0.06 1.07
N THR A 55 5.06 -0.65 0.19
CA THR A 55 5.28 -0.13 -1.16
C THR A 55 4.01 -0.16 -1.99
N ASP A 56 3.28 -1.28 -2.01
CA ASP A 56 2.01 -1.40 -2.72
C ASP A 56 0.95 -0.39 -2.20
N ARG A 57 0.90 -0.18 -0.88
CA ARG A 57 -0.04 0.80 -0.30
C ARG A 57 0.32 2.23 -0.69
N VAL A 58 1.60 2.60 -0.68
CA VAL A 58 2.06 3.92 -1.14
C VAL A 58 1.66 4.14 -2.60
N ASP A 59 1.81 3.14 -3.45
CA ASP A 59 1.42 3.20 -4.87
C ASP A 59 -0.09 3.44 -5.02
N ARG A 60 -0.92 2.75 -4.24
CA ARG A 60 -2.38 2.95 -4.23
C ARG A 60 -2.78 4.33 -3.76
N ILE A 61 -2.19 4.82 -2.67
CA ILE A 61 -2.49 6.16 -2.16
C ILE A 61 -2.06 7.19 -3.20
N THR A 62 -0.84 7.07 -3.74
CA THR A 62 -0.32 7.99 -4.77
C THR A 62 -1.22 8.03 -6.02
N ARG A 63 -1.69 6.89 -6.52
CA ARG A 63 -2.68 6.84 -7.63
C ARG A 63 -3.99 7.52 -7.28
N PHE A 64 -4.50 7.27 -6.08
CA PHE A 64 -5.71 7.93 -5.59
C PHE A 64 -5.53 9.45 -5.52
N LEU A 65 -4.37 9.93 -5.05
CA LEU A 65 -4.03 11.35 -5.01
C LEU A 65 -3.93 11.99 -6.41
N ASN A 66 -3.44 11.24 -7.40
CA ASN A 66 -3.36 11.71 -8.79
C ASN A 66 -4.71 11.68 -9.54
N GLY A 67 -5.81 11.39 -8.85
CA GLY A 67 -7.14 11.34 -9.47
C GLY A 67 -7.40 10.07 -10.30
N GLU A 68 -6.44 9.15 -10.34
CA GLU A 68 -6.59 7.81 -10.90
C GLU A 68 -7.35 6.94 -9.90
N ARG A 69 -8.65 7.24 -9.71
CA ARG A 69 -9.53 6.40 -8.88
C ARG A 69 -9.43 4.98 -9.40
N CYS A 70 -8.94 4.08 -8.55
CA CYS A 70 -8.77 2.65 -8.81
C CYS A 70 -10.05 2.05 -9.41
N SER A 71 -10.14 2.06 -10.74
CA SER A 71 -11.03 1.18 -11.47
C SER A 71 -10.40 -0.20 -11.35
N GLY A 72 -10.92 -0.98 -10.40
CA GLY A 72 -10.53 -2.34 -10.03
C GLY A 72 -9.26 -2.87 -10.69
N HIS A 73 -8.14 -2.82 -9.94
CA HIS A 73 -6.93 -3.53 -10.34
C HIS A 73 -7.32 -5.00 -10.52
N LYS A 74 -7.43 -5.44 -11.79
CA LYS A 74 -7.57 -6.84 -12.15
C LYS A 74 -6.41 -7.56 -11.49
N SER A 75 -6.72 -8.34 -10.47
CA SER A 75 -5.81 -9.21 -9.76
C SER A 75 -4.92 -9.90 -10.79
N ARG A 76 -3.63 -9.59 -10.75
CA ARG A 76 -2.59 -10.13 -11.63
C ARG A 76 -2.17 -11.53 -11.18
N TYR A 77 -3.14 -12.33 -10.73
CA TYR A 77 -3.01 -13.76 -10.53
C TYR A 77 -3.82 -14.45 -11.63
N PRO A 78 -3.19 -15.28 -12.49
CA PRO A 78 -3.94 -16.04 -13.47
C PRO A 78 -4.88 -16.98 -12.72
N SER A 79 -6.18 -16.71 -12.83
CA SER A 79 -7.21 -17.61 -12.37
C SER A 79 -7.04 -18.90 -13.18
N PHE A 80 -6.56 -19.96 -12.53
CA PHE A 80 -6.48 -21.29 -13.09
C PHE A 80 -7.92 -21.71 -13.46
N ARG A 81 -8.25 -21.62 -14.75
CA ARG A 81 -9.53 -22.10 -15.28
C ARG A 81 -9.22 -23.41 -16.00
N PRO A 82 -9.55 -24.59 -15.45
CA PRO A 82 -9.43 -25.82 -16.21
C PRO A 82 -10.44 -25.72 -17.36
N GLN A 83 -9.91 -25.70 -18.59
CA GLN A 83 -10.71 -25.97 -19.78
C GLN A 83 -11.08 -27.45 -19.80
N GLY A 84 -12.37 -27.72 -19.84
CA GLY A 84 -12.97 -28.94 -20.37
C GLY A 84 -14.43 -28.59 -20.66
N GLY A 85 -14.92 -28.53 -21.89
CA GLY A 85 -14.47 -29.18 -23.11
C GLY A 85 -15.55 -30.17 -23.52
N MET A 86 -16.57 -29.62 -24.23
CA MET A 86 -17.64 -30.29 -24.98
C MET A 86 -18.64 -31.17 -24.21
#